data_AF-A0A968WTC2-F1
#
_entry.id   AF-A0A968WTC2-F1
#
_cell.length_a   1.000
_cell.length_b   1.000
_cell.length_c   1.000
_cell.angle_alpha   90.00
_cell.angle_beta   90.00
_cell.angle_gamma   90.00
#
_symmetry.space_group_name_H-M   'P 1'
#
loop_
_entity.id
_entity.type
_entity.pdbx_description
1 polymer ?
#
loop_
_entity_poly.entity_id
_entity_poly.type
_entity_poly.pdbx_seq_one_letter_code
_entity_poly.pdbx_strand_id
1 'polypeptide(L)'
;MGQDIKAVIFSPVIVFLRYLPWFLIEPILLHYFGTTLGKWLMGLRVVNQDDSKLDLTAATKRSLRVMLTGVGFGWSLLAIFCQILSFFTARKLGNTFWDHVGQHKVTVAPLHPFRLIALVFIFAAALVIETIIIWPHIYEIHSKDPSFKEQLEKNPLWPLLKPSK
;
A
#
# COMPACT_ATOMS: atom_id res chain seq x y z
N MET A 1 -10.16 19.73 18.90
CA MET A 1 -10.72 19.27 17.61
C MET A 1 -9.69 19.08 16.49
N GLY A 2 -8.72 19.99 16.26
CA GLY A 2 -7.67 19.78 15.24
C GLY A 2 -6.50 18.86 15.66
N GLN A 3 -6.18 18.78 16.96
CA GLN A 3 -5.19 17.84 17.50
C GLN A 3 -5.69 16.39 17.50
N ASP A 4 -7.00 16.19 17.65
CA ASP A 4 -7.62 14.86 17.71
C ASP A 4 -7.49 14.12 16.37
N ILE A 5 -7.65 14.80 15.24
CA ILE A 5 -7.58 14.19 13.91
C ILE A 5 -6.16 13.70 13.59
N LYS A 6 -5.12 14.49 13.93
CA LYS A 6 -3.73 14.06 13.74
C LYS A 6 -3.41 12.85 14.61
N ALA A 7 -3.84 12.85 15.88
CA ALA A 7 -3.66 11.71 16.78
C ALA A 7 -4.39 10.44 16.28
N VAL A 8 -5.57 10.60 15.66
CA VAL A 8 -6.37 9.53 15.08
C VAL A 8 -5.72 8.96 13.79
N ILE A 9 -5.23 9.81 12.89
CA ILE A 9 -4.60 9.36 11.63
C ILE A 9 -3.29 8.60 11.88
N PHE A 10 -2.48 9.06 12.83
CA PHE A 10 -1.24 8.39 13.23
C PHE A 10 -1.44 7.34 14.32
N SER A 11 -2.69 7.07 14.71
CA SER A 11 -2.98 6.06 15.73
C SER A 11 -2.51 4.68 15.25
N PRO A 12 -1.60 4.03 15.99
CA PRO A 12 -1.10 2.69 15.66
C PRO A 12 -2.22 1.66 15.41
N VAL A 13 -3.35 1.81 16.12
CA VAL A 13 -4.52 0.94 16.02
C VAL A 13 -5.26 1.17 14.71
N ILE A 14 -5.51 2.43 14.34
CA ILE A 14 -6.25 2.77 13.11
C ILE A 14 -5.45 2.38 11.87
N VAL A 15 -4.14 2.61 11.91
CA VAL A 15 -3.23 2.18 10.85
C VAL A 15 -3.28 0.66 10.71
N PHE A 16 -3.16 -0.10 11.79
CA PHE A 16 -3.26 -1.55 11.76
C PHE A 16 -4.61 -2.04 11.21
N LEU A 17 -5.73 -1.46 11.65
CA LEU A 17 -7.07 -1.80 11.17
C LEU A 17 -7.24 -1.54 9.67
N ARG A 18 -6.56 -0.54 9.11
CA ARG A 18 -6.56 -0.28 7.66
C ARG A 18 -5.88 -1.40 6.87
N TYR A 19 -4.84 -2.02 7.42
CA TYR A 19 -4.11 -3.11 6.76
C TYR A 19 -4.80 -4.47 6.92
N LEU A 20 -5.59 -4.65 7.98
CA LEU A 20 -6.20 -5.95 8.31
C LEU A 20 -7.01 -6.58 7.16
N PRO A 21 -7.90 -5.85 6.43
CA PRO A 21 -8.64 -6.43 5.31
C PRO A 21 -7.73 -6.97 4.22
N TRP A 22 -6.62 -6.28 3.93
CA TRP A 22 -5.67 -6.71 2.91
C TRP A 22 -5.02 -8.04 3.27
N PHE A 23 -4.60 -8.22 4.53
CA PHE A 23 -3.97 -9.45 4.99
C PHE A 23 -4.94 -10.63 5.15
N LEU A 24 -6.25 -10.39 5.09
CA LEU A 24 -7.28 -11.43 5.00
C LEU A 24 -7.57 -11.81 3.54
N ILE A 25 -7.61 -10.83 2.64
CA ILE A 25 -7.89 -11.03 1.21
C ILE A 25 -6.67 -11.66 0.50
N GLU A 26 -5.45 -11.24 0.82
CA GLU A 26 -4.23 -11.71 0.15
C GLU A 26 -4.06 -13.24 0.22
N PRO A 27 -4.18 -13.92 1.37
CA PRO A 27 -4.10 -15.38 1.45
C PRO A 27 -5.10 -16.09 0.55
N ILE A 28 -6.34 -15.58 0.46
CA ILE A 28 -7.41 -16.14 -0.36
C ILE A 28 -7.02 -16.04 -1.84
N LEU A 29 -6.53 -14.86 -2.27
CA LEU A 29 -6.07 -14.65 -3.64
C LEU A 29 -4.87 -15.55 -3.99
N LEU A 30 -3.92 -15.71 -3.07
CA LEU A 30 -2.77 -16.59 -3.26
C LEU A 30 -3.19 -18.06 -3.34
N HIS A 31 -4.13 -18.50 -2.52
CA HIS A 31 -4.62 -19.88 -2.55
C HIS A 31 -5.31 -20.21 -3.88
N TYR A 32 -6.23 -19.36 -4.34
CA TYR A 32 -7.01 -19.64 -5.55
C TYR A 32 -6.26 -19.31 -6.85
N PHE A 33 -5.50 -18.21 -6.89
CA PHE A 33 -4.89 -17.71 -8.13
C PHE A 33 -3.36 -17.81 -8.13
N GLY A 34 -2.73 -17.99 -6.96
CA GLY A 34 -1.27 -17.92 -6.84
C GLY A 34 -0.72 -16.52 -7.08
N THR A 35 -1.56 -15.48 -7.05
CA THR A 35 -1.16 -14.10 -7.29
C THR A 35 -2.17 -13.12 -6.67
N THR A 36 -1.81 -11.85 -6.56
CA THR A 36 -2.71 -10.74 -6.18
C THR A 36 -2.85 -9.77 -7.37
N LEU A 37 -3.85 -8.89 -7.39
CA LEU A 37 -4.12 -8.03 -8.55
C LEU A 37 -2.88 -7.25 -9.03
N GLY A 38 -2.15 -6.61 -8.10
CA GLY A 38 -0.90 -5.91 -8.43
C GLY A 38 0.21 -6.85 -8.91
N LYS A 39 0.39 -8.01 -8.25
CA LYS A 39 1.37 -9.02 -8.65
C LYS A 39 1.06 -9.57 -10.04
N TRP A 40 -0.21 -9.77 -10.38
CA TRP A 40 -0.66 -10.23 -11.68
C TRP A 40 -0.34 -9.23 -12.79
N LEU A 41 -0.54 -7.93 -12.55
CA LEU A 41 -0.13 -6.87 -13.47
C LEU A 41 1.38 -6.91 -13.73
N MET A 42 2.17 -7.25 -12.70
CA MET A 42 3.62 -7.43 -12.79
C MET A 42 4.05 -8.83 -13.27
N GLY A 43 3.12 -9.70 -13.67
CA GLY A 43 3.44 -11.07 -14.10
C GLY A 43 4.00 -11.98 -13.00
N LEU A 44 3.88 -11.59 -11.73
CA LEU A 44 4.39 -12.34 -10.58
C LEU A 44 3.38 -13.38 -10.10
N ARG A 45 3.86 -14.59 -9.82
CA ARG A 45 3.10 -15.65 -9.15
C ARG A 45 3.90 -16.22 -7.99
N VAL A 46 3.20 -16.59 -6.93
CA VAL A 46 3.77 -17.25 -5.76
C VAL A 46 3.28 -18.69 -5.78
N VAL A 47 4.22 -19.63 -5.84
CA VAL A 47 3.96 -21.07 -5.90
C VAL A 47 4.93 -21.81 -4.97
N ASN A 48 4.63 -23.06 -4.67
CA ASN A 48 5.55 -23.96 -3.98
C ASN A 48 6.69 -24.38 -4.91
N GLN A 49 7.70 -25.08 -4.38
CA GLN A 49 8.85 -25.52 -5.18
C GLN A 49 8.46 -26.42 -6.35
N ASP A 50 7.40 -27.20 -6.19
CA ASP A 50 6.80 -28.10 -7.19
C ASP A 50 5.82 -27.40 -8.16
N ASP A 51 5.80 -26.07 -8.19
CA ASP A 51 4.87 -25.25 -8.99
C ASP A 51 3.38 -25.35 -8.59
N SER A 52 3.06 -26.07 -7.52
CA SER A 52 1.70 -26.10 -6.97
C SER A 52 1.32 -24.78 -6.31
N LYS A 53 0.02 -24.48 -6.27
CA LYS A 53 -0.50 -23.31 -5.54
C LYS A 53 -0.35 -23.54 -4.04
N LEU A 54 -0.22 -22.45 -3.28
CA LEU A 54 -0.17 -22.51 -1.82
C LEU A 54 -1.53 -23.00 -1.30
N ASP A 55 -1.52 -23.87 -0.30
CA ASP A 55 -2.72 -24.14 0.49
C ASP A 55 -3.09 -22.88 1.30
N LEU A 56 -4.31 -22.82 1.80
CA LEU A 56 -4.78 -21.63 2.53
C LEU A 56 -3.94 -21.37 3.79
N THR A 57 -3.46 -22.42 4.44
CA THR A 57 -2.62 -22.31 5.64
C THR A 57 -1.26 -21.70 5.33
N ALA A 58 -0.55 -22.18 4.30
CA ALA A 58 0.72 -21.62 3.89
C ALA A 58 0.56 -20.19 3.36
N ALA A 59 -0.48 -19.91 2.58
CA ALA A 59 -0.78 -18.57 2.09
C ALA A 59 -1.02 -17.58 3.25
N THR A 60 -1.73 -18.02 4.29
CA THR A 60 -1.98 -17.22 5.51
C THR A 60 -0.70 -16.99 6.30
N LYS A 61 0.07 -18.04 6.58
CA LYS A 61 1.37 -17.94 7.28
C LYS A 61 2.34 -17.02 6.53
N ARG A 62 2.38 -17.13 5.20
CA ARG A 62 3.18 -16.26 4.34
C ARG A 62 2.75 -14.80 4.47
N SER A 63 1.45 -14.51 4.36
CA SER A 63 0.94 -13.14 4.44
C SER A 63 1.14 -12.53 5.83
N LEU A 64 1.00 -13.33 6.90
CA LEU A 64 1.31 -12.90 8.27
C LEU A 64 2.80 -12.55 8.43
N ARG A 65 3.71 -13.36 7.87
CA ARG A 65 5.14 -13.05 7.87
C ARG A 65 5.44 -11.75 7.11
N VAL A 66 4.76 -11.48 6.00
CA VAL A 66 4.87 -10.20 5.26
C VAL A 66 4.40 -9.02 6.12
N MET A 67 3.30 -9.17 6.86
CA MET A 67 2.80 -8.15 7.79
C MET A 67 3.81 -7.82 8.89
N LEU A 68 4.45 -8.86 9.46
CA LEU A 68 5.39 -8.71 10.57
C LEU A 68 6.77 -8.20 10.11
N THR A 69 7.32 -8.80 9.06
CA THR A 69 8.73 -8.61 8.65
C THR A 69 8.91 -7.74 7.42
N GLY A 70 7.83 -7.46 6.67
CA GLY A 70 7.83 -6.51 5.56
C GLY A 70 7.24 -5.17 5.98
N VAL A 71 5.99 -5.16 6.44
CA VAL A 71 5.21 -3.93 6.64
C VAL A 71 5.22 -3.46 8.10
N GLY A 72 5.71 -4.26 9.06
CA GLY A 72 5.83 -3.87 10.47
C GLY A 72 4.50 -3.41 11.08
N PHE A 73 3.42 -4.14 10.82
CA PHE A 73 2.03 -3.78 11.19
C PHE A 73 1.50 -2.47 10.60
N GLY A 74 2.21 -1.86 9.65
CA GLY A 74 1.85 -0.58 9.04
C GLY A 74 2.38 0.64 9.77
N TRP A 75 3.08 0.46 10.91
CA TRP A 75 3.63 1.58 11.66
C TRP A 75 4.82 2.19 10.94
N SER A 76 4.82 3.50 10.70
CA SER A 76 5.76 4.14 9.77
C SER A 76 7.25 3.86 10.08
N LEU A 77 7.69 4.03 11.33
CA LEU A 77 9.10 3.80 11.70
C LEU A 77 9.47 2.32 11.67
N LEU A 78 8.58 1.44 12.16
CA LEU A 78 8.82 0.00 12.16
C LEU A 78 8.79 -0.56 10.73
N ALA A 79 7.90 -0.07 9.87
CA ALA A 79 7.84 -0.44 8.47
C ALA A 79 9.14 -0.14 7.74
N ILE A 80 9.72 1.06 7.94
CA ILE A 80 11.02 1.41 7.34
C ILE A 80 12.10 0.46 7.83
N PHE A 81 12.18 0.21 9.14
CA PHE A 81 13.15 -0.73 9.71
C PHE A 81 12.99 -2.15 9.14
N CYS A 82 11.76 -2.68 9.11
CA CYS A 82 11.43 -3.99 8.53
C CYS A 82 11.79 -4.07 7.05
N GLN A 83 11.50 -3.03 6.25
CA GLN A 83 11.82 -2.99 4.82
C GLN A 83 13.33 -2.97 4.58
N ILE A 84 14.09 -2.20 5.38
CA ILE A 84 15.56 -2.19 5.30
C ILE A 84 16.11 -3.59 5.59
N LEU A 85 15.68 -4.23 6.68
CA LEU A 85 16.10 -5.58 7.01
C LEU A 85 15.69 -6.60 5.95
N SER A 86 14.47 -6.48 5.41
CA SER A 86 13.96 -7.35 4.37
C SER A 86 14.77 -7.21 3.08
N PHE A 87 15.16 -5.99 2.71
CA PHE A 87 16.01 -5.74 1.55
C PHE A 87 17.39 -6.40 1.69
N PHE A 88 18.08 -6.19 2.82
CA PHE A 88 19.38 -6.83 3.07
C PHE A 88 19.27 -8.35 3.12
N THR A 89 18.20 -8.86 3.75
CA THR A 89 17.92 -10.29 3.83
C THR A 89 17.67 -10.88 2.44
N ALA A 90 16.85 -10.22 1.62
CA ALA A 90 16.57 -10.65 0.25
C ALA A 90 17.81 -10.66 -0.63
N ARG A 91 18.70 -9.67 -0.47
CA ARG A 91 20.00 -9.64 -1.15
C ARG A 91 20.93 -10.77 -0.73
N LYS A 92 20.91 -11.16 0.54
CA LYS A 92 21.77 -12.23 1.07
C LYS A 92 21.24 -13.63 0.71
N LEU A 93 19.94 -13.85 0.78
CA LEU A 93 19.31 -15.16 0.55
C LEU A 93 18.91 -15.40 -0.92
N GLY A 94 18.90 -14.36 -1.76
CA GLY A 94 18.37 -14.43 -3.12
C GLY A 94 16.84 -14.53 -3.19
N ASN A 95 16.16 -14.52 -2.04
CA ASN A 95 14.71 -14.54 -1.91
C ASN A 95 14.30 -13.81 -0.63
N THR A 96 13.06 -13.33 -0.57
CA THR A 96 12.56 -12.63 0.63
C THR A 96 12.47 -13.60 1.82
N PHE A 97 12.53 -13.05 3.05
CA PHE A 97 12.48 -13.86 4.27
C PHE A 97 11.21 -14.72 4.36
N TRP A 98 10.05 -14.13 4.07
CA TRP A 98 8.75 -14.82 4.17
C TRP A 98 8.56 -15.91 3.12
N ASP A 99 9.21 -15.79 1.95
CA ASP A 99 9.22 -16.82 0.91
C ASP A 99 10.24 -17.92 1.23
N HIS A 100 11.42 -17.54 1.74
CA HIS A 100 12.47 -18.48 2.13
C HIS A 100 12.02 -19.43 3.26
N VAL A 101 11.44 -18.89 4.35
CA VAL A 101 10.96 -19.71 5.47
C VAL A 101 9.79 -20.60 5.05
N GLY A 102 8.97 -20.16 4.09
CA GLY A 102 7.86 -20.94 3.55
C GLY A 102 8.24 -21.93 2.46
N GLN A 103 9.50 -21.93 2.01
CA GLN A 103 9.94 -22.66 0.81
C GLN A 103 9.07 -22.32 -0.42
N HIS A 104 8.66 -21.06 -0.55
CA HIS A 104 7.90 -20.58 -1.70
C HIS A 104 8.84 -19.96 -2.74
N LYS A 105 8.50 -20.14 -4.01
CA LYS A 105 9.19 -19.49 -5.13
C LYS A 105 8.28 -18.45 -5.77
N VAL A 106 8.86 -17.30 -6.12
CA VAL A 106 8.19 -16.26 -6.89
C VAL A 106 8.61 -16.43 -8.35
N THR A 107 7.67 -16.82 -9.19
CA THR A 107 7.90 -16.96 -10.63
C THR A 107 7.46 -15.70 -11.36
N VAL A 108 8.22 -15.32 -12.39
CA VAL A 108 8.01 -14.11 -13.18
C VAL A 108 7.64 -14.52 -14.60
N ALA A 109 6.44 -14.16 -15.04
CA ALA A 109 6.03 -14.25 -16.42
C ALA A 109 6.48 -13.00 -17.21
N PRO A 110 6.63 -13.09 -18.54
CA PRO A 110 6.93 -11.93 -19.37
C PRO A 110 5.94 -10.79 -19.14
N LEU A 111 6.45 -9.58 -18.94
CA LEU A 111 5.65 -8.39 -18.74
C LEU A 111 5.01 -7.95 -20.06
N HIS A 112 3.68 -7.94 -20.11
CA HIS A 112 2.96 -7.36 -21.24
C HIS A 112 2.87 -5.83 -21.09
N PRO A 113 3.20 -5.04 -22.13
CA PRO A 113 3.14 -3.58 -22.08
C PRO A 113 1.77 -3.04 -21.62
N PHE A 114 0.68 -3.67 -22.04
CA PHE A 114 -0.67 -3.29 -21.61
C PHE A 114 -0.89 -3.44 -20.10
N ARG A 115 -0.31 -4.47 -19.45
CA ARG A 115 -0.42 -4.65 -17.99
C ARG A 115 0.39 -3.60 -17.25
N LEU A 116 1.55 -3.22 -17.77
CA LEU A 116 2.36 -2.15 -17.21
C LEU A 116 1.67 -0.79 -17.34
N ILE A 117 1.12 -0.49 -18.52
CA ILE A 117 0.32 0.72 -18.76
C ILE A 117 -0.85 0.77 -17.78
N ALA A 118 -1.62 -0.32 -17.65
CA ALA A 118 -2.72 -0.41 -16.71
C ALA A 118 -2.26 -0.18 -15.25
N LEU A 119 -1.12 -0.76 -14.84
CA LEU A 119 -0.54 -0.54 -13.51
C LEU A 119 -0.24 0.95 -13.27
N VAL A 120 0.41 1.62 -14.22
CA VAL A 120 0.75 3.05 -14.11
C VAL A 120 -0.51 3.90 -14.02
N PHE A 121 -1.52 3.66 -14.88
CA PHE A 121 -2.76 4.43 -14.87
C PHE A 121 -3.60 4.19 -13.61
N ILE A 122 -3.70 2.94 -13.14
CA ILE A 122 -4.39 2.61 -11.88
C ILE A 122 -3.70 3.31 -10.71
N PHE A 123 -2.37 3.27 -10.66
CA PHE A 123 -1.61 3.93 -9.61
C PHE A 123 -1.78 5.46 -9.66
N ALA A 124 -1.67 6.07 -10.84
CA ALA A 124 -1.90 7.50 -11.03
C ALA A 124 -3.33 7.92 -10.63
N ALA A 125 -4.34 7.14 -11.04
CA ALA A 125 -5.73 7.38 -10.66
C ALA A 125 -5.93 7.29 -9.14
N ALA A 126 -5.31 6.30 -8.47
CA ALA A 126 -5.34 6.18 -7.02
C ALA A 126 -4.75 7.43 -6.33
N LEU A 127 -3.61 7.93 -6.81
CA LEU A 127 -3.02 9.17 -6.29
C LEU A 127 -3.95 10.38 -6.48
N VAL A 128 -4.59 10.50 -7.66
CA VAL A 128 -5.56 11.59 -7.91
C VAL A 128 -6.76 11.47 -6.96
N ILE A 129 -7.30 10.27 -6.77
CA ILE A 129 -8.41 10.04 -5.84
C ILE A 129 -8.00 10.41 -4.41
N GLU A 130 -6.81 10.01 -3.95
CA GLU A 130 -6.28 10.40 -2.65
C GLU A 130 -6.18 11.92 -2.52
N THR A 131 -5.67 12.62 -3.53
CA THR A 131 -5.63 14.09 -3.50
C THR A 131 -7.02 14.71 -3.40
N ILE A 132 -8.01 14.20 -4.13
CA ILE A 132 -9.39 14.69 -4.08
C ILE A 132 -10.01 14.49 -2.70
N ILE A 133 -9.77 13.34 -2.06
CA ILE A 133 -10.29 13.02 -0.71
C ILE A 133 -9.61 13.87 0.37
N ILE A 134 -8.30 14.07 0.25
CA ILE A 134 -7.50 14.80 1.24
C ILE A 134 -7.70 16.32 1.10
N TRP A 135 -7.96 16.82 -0.10
CA TRP A 135 -8.05 18.26 -0.40
C TRP A 135 -9.01 19.05 0.50
N PRO A 136 -10.27 18.62 0.74
CA PRO A 136 -11.18 19.32 1.65
C PRO A 136 -10.61 19.47 3.06
N HIS A 137 -9.93 18.44 3.57
CA HIS A 137 -9.37 18.45 4.92
C HIS A 137 -8.17 19.40 5.03
N ILE A 138 -7.31 19.41 4.01
CA ILE A 138 -6.20 20.38 3.92
C ILE A 138 -6.77 21.80 3.85
N TYR A 139 -7.76 22.02 2.99
CA TYR A 139 -8.41 23.31 2.83
C TYR A 139 -8.99 23.83 4.15
N GLU A 140 -9.71 22.99 4.90
CA GLU A 140 -10.24 23.37 6.22
C GLU A 140 -9.15 23.75 7.24
N ILE A 141 -8.04 23.02 7.26
CA ILE A 141 -6.92 23.30 8.18
C ILE A 141 -6.28 24.63 7.84
N HIS A 142 -5.97 24.86 6.56
CA HIS A 142 -5.26 26.06 6.11
C HIS A 142 -6.17 27.28 6.00
N SER A 143 -7.47 27.12 5.76
CA SER A 143 -8.42 28.24 5.78
C SER A 143 -8.54 28.91 7.16
N LYS A 144 -8.08 28.29 8.24
CA LYS A 144 -8.01 28.92 9.57
C LYS A 144 -6.82 29.87 9.71
N ASP A 145 -5.83 29.78 8.81
CA ASP A 145 -4.70 30.68 8.74
C ASP A 145 -5.05 31.92 7.87
N PRO A 146 -5.00 33.14 8.43
CA PRO A 146 -5.28 34.37 7.68
C PRO A 146 -4.37 34.56 6.46
N SER A 147 -3.11 34.13 6.55
CA SER A 147 -2.13 34.27 5.47
C SER A 147 -2.48 33.41 4.25
N PHE A 148 -3.07 32.24 4.49
CA PHE A 148 -3.50 31.32 3.44
C PHE A 148 -4.76 31.83 2.71
N LYS A 149 -5.71 32.41 3.45
CA LYS A 149 -6.89 33.05 2.83
C LYS A 149 -6.48 34.18 1.89
N GLU A 150 -5.58 35.05 2.33
CA GLU A 150 -5.07 36.17 1.52
C GLU A 150 -4.33 35.66 0.26
N GLN A 151 -3.60 34.56 0.36
CA GLN A 151 -2.94 33.92 -0.79
C GLN A 151 -3.94 33.31 -1.77
N LEU A 152 -5.01 32.66 -1.29
CA LEU A 152 -6.07 32.11 -2.14
C LEU A 152 -6.83 33.19 -2.90
N GLU A 153 -7.08 34.33 -2.26
CA GLU A 153 -7.73 35.48 -2.89
C GLU A 153 -6.82 36.12 -3.95
N LYS A 154 -5.51 36.20 -3.69
CA LYS A 154 -4.52 36.72 -4.66
C LYS A 154 -4.25 35.78 -5.83
N ASN A 155 -4.29 34.46 -5.60
CA ASN A 155 -3.98 33.47 -6.62
C ASN A 155 -4.91 32.25 -6.50
N PRO A 156 -6.12 32.30 -7.11
CA PRO A 156 -7.10 31.23 -6.97
C PRO A 156 -6.58 29.93 -7.59
N LEU A 157 -6.36 28.91 -6.74
CA LEU A 157 -5.76 27.63 -7.12
C LEU A 157 -6.56 26.82 -8.15
N TRP A 158 -7.85 27.11 -8.36
CA TRP A 158 -8.68 26.52 -9.43
C TRP A 158 -9.89 27.45 -9.73
N PRO A 159 -10.29 27.66 -11.00
CA PRO A 159 -11.40 28.58 -11.33
C PRO A 159 -12.78 28.19 -10.76
N LEU A 160 -12.98 26.92 -10.38
CA LEU A 160 -14.25 26.37 -9.90
C LEU A 160 -14.45 26.47 -8.37
N LEU A 161 -13.41 26.84 -7.60
CA LEU A 161 -13.46 26.95 -6.14
C LEU A 161 -13.75 28.38 -5.66
N LYS A 162 -14.51 29.18 -6.44
CA LYS A 162 -15.05 30.41 -5.86
C LYS A 162 -16.02 30.01 -4.75
N PRO A 163 -15.82 30.46 -3.49
CA PRO A 163 -16.83 30.25 -2.47
C PRO A 163 -18.12 30.89 -2.97
N SER A 164 -19.17 30.07 -3.08
CA SER A 164 -20.53 30.60 -3.18
C SER A 164 -20.72 31.51 -1.98
N LYS A 165 -21.12 32.75 -2.26
CA LYS A 165 -21.55 33.71 -1.22
C LYS A 165 -22.60 33.09 -0.31
#